data_AF-A0A918F6B8-F1
#
_entry.id   AF-A0A918F6B8-F1
#
_cell.length_a   1.000
_cell.length_b   1.000
_cell.length_c   1.000
_cell.angle_alpha   90.00
_cell.angle_beta   90.00
_cell.angle_gamma   90.00
#
_symmetry.space_group_name_H-M   'P 1'
#
loop_
_entity.id
_entity.type
_entity.pdbx_description
1 polymer ?
#
loop_
_entity_poly.entity_id
_entity_poly.type
_entity_poly.pdbx_seq_one_letter_code
_entity_poly.pdbx_strand_id
1 'polypeptide(L)'
;MIRLDKGLIPSIIVNPDDAVIAGFLDVPARRCVIALATACVYEKTILNGVRIEVSAWSDLSIAVYHEGNSVHLNALHHEPSDICEFEQGEKEISLAGFLREAQGWYRLVFRDPNISVEYLSEEKCIPQTLP
;
A
#
# COMPACT_ATOMS: atom_id res chain seq x y z
N MET A 1 -0.05 14.81 12.38
CA MET A 1 -0.28 13.51 11.72
C MET A 1 -0.92 12.59 12.74
N ILE A 2 -2.04 11.98 12.38
CA ILE A 2 -2.90 11.13 13.23
C ILE A 2 -2.57 9.67 12.91
N ARG A 3 -2.59 8.79 13.91
CA ARG A 3 -2.39 7.35 13.71
C ARG A 3 -3.73 6.63 13.68
N LEU A 4 -3.89 5.74 12.71
CA LEU A 4 -5.06 4.88 12.65
C LEU A 4 -5.00 3.85 13.79
N ASP A 5 -6.14 3.58 14.43
CA ASP A 5 -6.25 2.51 15.40
C ASP A 5 -5.87 1.16 14.79
N LYS A 6 -5.10 0.35 15.52
CA LYS A 6 -4.60 -0.94 15.03
C LYS A 6 -5.71 -1.90 14.61
N GLY A 7 -6.87 -1.84 15.26
CA GLY A 7 -8.03 -2.67 14.92
C GLY A 7 -8.70 -2.27 13.60
N LEU A 8 -8.46 -1.05 13.10
CA LEU A 8 -9.02 -0.54 11.85
C LEU A 8 -8.10 -0.72 10.64
N ILE A 9 -6.82 -1.04 10.85
CA ILE A 9 -5.84 -1.24 9.77
C ILE A 9 -6.29 -2.32 8.76
N PRO A 10 -6.85 -3.47 9.18
CA PRO A 10 -7.34 -4.47 8.23
C PRO A 10 -8.51 -4.00 7.36
N SER A 11 -9.13 -2.86 7.67
CA SER A 11 -10.26 -2.29 6.94
C SER A 11 -9.86 -1.13 6.03
N ILE A 12 -8.56 -0.90 5.86
CA ILE A 12 -8.05 0.07 4.89
C ILE A 12 -8.27 -0.48 3.50
N ILE A 13 -8.85 0.36 2.65
CA ILE A 13 -9.04 0.11 1.23
C ILE A 13 -8.29 1.21 0.48
N VAL A 14 -7.36 0.81 -0.38
CA VAL A 14 -6.65 1.71 -1.30
C VAL A 14 -7.38 1.71 -2.63
N ASN A 15 -7.79 2.88 -3.11
CA ASN A 15 -8.43 3.00 -4.41
C ASN A 15 -7.35 2.97 -5.51
N PRO A 16 -7.45 2.09 -6.51
CA PRO A 16 -6.49 2.05 -7.63
C PRO A 16 -6.43 3.36 -8.44
N ASP A 17 -7.48 4.18 -8.40
CA ASP A 17 -7.52 5.47 -9.10
C ASP A 17 -6.79 6.60 -8.33
N ASP A 18 -6.42 6.37 -7.07
CA ASP A 18 -5.71 7.34 -6.25
C ASP A 18 -4.20 7.25 -6.48
N ALA A 19 -3.59 8.36 -6.88
CA ALA A 19 -2.17 8.40 -7.21
C ALA A 19 -1.28 8.12 -5.98
N VAL A 20 -0.27 7.26 -6.17
CA VAL A 20 0.82 7.10 -5.21
C VAL A 20 1.73 8.31 -5.32
N ILE A 21 1.81 9.08 -4.24
CA ILE A 21 2.62 10.30 -4.17
C ILE A 21 4.10 9.92 -4.12
N ALA A 22 4.43 8.93 -3.29
CA ALA A 22 5.78 8.41 -3.13
C ALA A 22 5.74 6.98 -2.60
N GLY A 23 6.67 6.15 -3.07
CA GLY A 23 6.89 4.79 -2.57
C GLY A 23 8.37 4.56 -2.34
N PHE A 24 8.70 3.85 -1.28
CA PHE A 24 10.08 3.52 -0.92
C PHE A 24 10.15 2.10 -0.36
N LEU A 25 11.13 1.32 -0.83
CA LEU A 25 11.41 -0.03 -0.35
C LEU A 25 12.90 -0.15 0.02
N ASP A 26 13.18 -0.26 1.32
CA ASP A 26 14.50 -0.53 1.87
C ASP A 26 14.54 -1.95 2.43
N VAL A 27 15.06 -2.86 1.60
CA VAL A 27 15.19 -4.28 1.95
C VAL A 27 16.18 -4.48 3.11
N PRO A 28 17.39 -3.88 3.12
CA PRO A 28 18.30 -3.97 4.25
C PRO A 28 17.70 -3.50 5.58
N ALA A 29 17.00 -2.36 5.59
CA ALA A 29 16.38 -1.82 6.79
C ALA A 29 15.04 -2.48 7.15
N ARG A 30 14.55 -3.41 6.30
CA ARG A 30 13.23 -4.05 6.42
C ARG A 30 12.11 -3.03 6.60
N ARG A 31 12.09 -2.05 5.70
CA ARG A 31 11.15 -0.92 5.74
C ARG A 31 10.59 -0.62 4.36
N CYS A 32 9.26 -0.58 4.25
CA CYS A 32 8.54 -0.14 3.07
C CYS A 32 7.59 0.98 3.47
N VAL A 33 7.63 2.10 2.76
CA VAL A 33 6.80 3.28 3.04
C VAL A 33 6.09 3.67 1.76
N ILE A 34 4.79 3.90 1.89
CA ILE A 34 3.91 4.29 0.80
C ILE A 34 3.14 5.53 1.25
N ALA A 35 3.17 6.58 0.44
CA ALA A 35 2.38 7.78 0.63
C ALA A 35 1.30 7.86 -0.46
N LEU A 36 0.05 8.00 -0.02
CA LEU A 36 -1.15 8.07 -0.86
C LEU A 36 -1.84 9.42 -0.63
N ALA A 37 -2.50 9.94 -1.66
CA ALA A 37 -3.35 11.11 -1.51
C ALA A 37 -4.52 10.81 -0.56
N THR A 38 -5.17 9.68 -0.76
CA THR A 38 -6.34 9.23 0.00
C THR A 38 -6.33 7.72 0.22
N ALA A 39 -7.04 7.27 1.25
CA ALA A 39 -7.42 5.87 1.45
C ALA A 39 -8.75 5.81 2.21
N CYS A 40 -9.52 4.74 2.07
CA CYS A 40 -10.78 4.58 2.78
C CYS A 40 -10.62 3.65 3.99
N VAL A 41 -11.31 3.92 5.10
CA VAL A 41 -11.42 3.03 6.26
C VAL A 41 -12.87 2.75 6.53
N TYR A 42 -13.30 1.51 6.26
CA TYR A 42 -14.71 1.16 6.11
C TYR A 42 -15.38 2.04 5.03
N GLU A 43 -16.51 1.62 4.46
CA GLU A 43 -17.17 2.29 3.33
C GLU A 43 -17.66 3.75 3.61
N LYS A 44 -17.27 4.37 4.73
CA LYS A 44 -17.81 5.65 5.22
C LYS A 44 -16.78 6.68 5.66
N THR A 45 -15.48 6.36 5.66
CA THR A 45 -14.44 7.30 6.10
C THR A 45 -13.33 7.39 5.07
N ILE A 46 -13.05 8.60 4.59
CA ILE A 46 -11.89 8.90 3.74
C ILE A 46 -10.79 9.47 4.64
N LEU A 47 -9.61 8.88 4.57
CA LEU A 47 -8.38 9.40 5.15
C LEU A 47 -7.63 10.19 4.07
N ASN A 48 -7.20 11.40 4.41
CA ASN A 48 -6.43 12.26 3.51
C ASN A 48 -4.96 12.31 3.94
N GLY A 49 -4.05 12.36 2.96
CA GLY A 49 -2.60 12.42 3.17
C GLY A 49 -2.09 11.21 3.94
N VAL A 50 -2.29 10.03 3.37
CA VAL A 50 -2.08 8.75 4.05
C VAL A 50 -0.65 8.29 3.86
N ARG A 51 -0.05 7.79 4.95
CA ARG A 51 1.27 7.17 4.99
C ARG A 51 1.12 5.78 5.58
N ILE A 52 1.37 4.76 4.77
CA ILE A 52 1.43 3.35 5.17
C ILE A 52 2.89 2.97 5.31
N GLU A 53 3.26 2.43 6.47
CA GLU A 53 4.58 1.85 6.69
C GLU A 53 4.44 0.38 7.07
N VAL A 54 5.05 -0.48 6.24
CA VAL A 54 5.24 -1.90 6.50
C VAL A 54 6.70 -2.07 6.94
N SER A 55 6.94 -2.79 8.03
CA SER A 55 8.28 -2.90 8.61
C SER A 55 8.50 -4.22 9.34
N ALA A 56 9.75 -4.48 9.72
CA ALA A 56 10.11 -5.58 10.62
C ALA A 56 9.64 -6.98 10.17
N TRP A 57 9.48 -7.18 8.86
CA TRP A 57 9.09 -8.47 8.29
C TRP A 57 10.17 -9.54 8.50
N SER A 58 9.74 -10.80 8.55
CA SER A 58 10.62 -11.97 8.60
C SER A 58 11.19 -12.30 7.23
N ASP A 59 10.36 -12.18 6.20
CA ASP A 59 10.69 -12.48 4.80
C ASP A 59 9.94 -11.53 3.84
N LEU A 60 10.52 -11.34 2.64
CA LEU A 60 9.95 -10.52 1.57
C LEU A 60 10.07 -11.25 0.23
N SER A 61 8.94 -11.58 -0.38
CA SER A 61 8.88 -12.04 -1.77
C SER A 61 8.61 -10.86 -2.69
N ILE A 62 9.47 -10.70 -3.71
CA ILE A 62 9.33 -9.70 -4.76
C ILE A 62 9.14 -10.45 -6.08
N ALA A 63 8.02 -10.17 -6.77
CA ALA A 63 7.78 -10.64 -8.13
C ALA A 63 7.53 -9.43 -9.03
N VAL A 64 8.23 -9.38 -10.17
CA VAL A 64 8.01 -8.38 -11.22
C VAL A 64 7.60 -9.09 -12.49
N TYR A 65 6.56 -8.57 -13.15
CA TYR A 65 5.98 -9.13 -14.35
C TYR A 65 6.14 -8.13 -15.50
N HIS A 66 6.87 -8.53 -16.54
CA HIS A 66 7.12 -7.73 -17.74
C HIS A 66 6.93 -8.60 -18.97
N GLU A 67 6.06 -8.19 -19.90
CA GLU A 67 5.83 -8.86 -21.20
C GLU A 67 5.58 -10.39 -21.09
N GLY A 68 4.87 -10.83 -20.05
CA GLY A 68 4.54 -12.25 -19.83
C GLY A 68 5.62 -13.07 -19.11
N ASN A 69 6.77 -12.48 -18.77
CA ASN A 69 7.80 -13.11 -17.94
C ASN A 69 7.69 -12.63 -16.49
N SER A 70 7.86 -13.54 -15.53
CA SER A 70 7.94 -13.23 -14.10
C SER A 70 9.38 -13.40 -13.61
N VAL A 71 9.93 -12.38 -12.96
CA VAL A 71 11.26 -12.45 -12.35
C VAL A 71 11.15 -12.21 -10.85
N HIS A 72 11.76 -13.10 -10.07
CA HIS A 72 11.96 -12.89 -8.65
C HIS A 72 13.20 -12.05 -8.42
N LEU A 73 13.06 -10.94 -7.70
CA LEU A 73 14.13 -9.98 -7.46
C LEU A 73 14.47 -9.89 -5.98
N ASN A 74 15.69 -9.43 -5.70
CA ASN A 74 16.12 -9.10 -4.33
C ASN A 74 15.86 -7.62 -3.98
N ALA A 75 15.46 -6.79 -4.96
CA ALA A 75 15.10 -5.38 -4.78
C ALA A 75 14.17 -4.92 -5.93
N LEU A 76 13.33 -3.90 -5.68
CA LEU A 76 12.69 -3.13 -6.76
C LEU A 76 13.69 -2.11 -7.29
N HIS A 77 14.01 -2.18 -8.58
CA HIS A 77 14.91 -1.22 -9.23
C HIS A 77 14.18 -0.02 -9.86
N HIS A 78 12.85 -0.05 -9.88
CA HIS A 78 11.99 1.00 -10.43
C HIS A 78 11.02 1.50 -9.35
N GLU A 79 10.64 2.77 -9.40
CA GLU A 79 9.68 3.34 -8.48
C GLU A 79 8.25 2.82 -8.76
N PRO A 80 7.47 2.45 -7.71
CA PRO A 80 6.05 2.22 -7.84
C PRO A 80 5.33 3.45 -8.41
N SER A 81 4.52 3.28 -9.46
CA SER A 81 3.63 4.35 -9.95
C SER A 81 2.33 4.41 -9.18
N ASP A 82 1.74 3.24 -8.99
CA ASP A 82 0.38 3.04 -8.50
C ASP A 82 0.32 1.80 -7.64
N ILE A 83 -0.69 1.73 -6.77
CA ILE A 83 -1.01 0.55 -5.97
C ILE A 83 -2.43 0.15 -6.31
N CYS A 84 -2.58 -1.04 -6.87
CA CYS A 84 -3.86 -1.56 -7.28
C CYS A 84 -4.45 -2.49 -6.23
N GLU A 85 -3.58 -3.13 -5.44
CA GLU A 85 -3.99 -4.07 -4.40
C GLU A 85 -3.17 -3.83 -3.14
N PHE A 86 -3.89 -3.72 -2.01
CA PHE A 86 -3.31 -3.68 -0.67
C PHE A 86 -4.16 -4.58 0.22
N GLU A 87 -3.61 -5.73 0.61
CA GLU A 87 -4.33 -6.73 1.38
C GLU A 87 -3.55 -7.10 2.65
N GLN A 88 -4.25 -7.10 3.78
CA GLN A 88 -3.71 -7.58 5.05
C GLN A 88 -4.35 -8.91 5.42
N GLY A 89 -3.55 -9.98 5.42
CA GLY A 89 -3.89 -11.27 6.00
C GLY A 89 -3.50 -11.35 7.48
N GLU A 90 -3.67 -12.53 8.08
CA GLU A 90 -3.34 -12.76 9.50
C GLU A 90 -1.83 -12.59 9.79
N LYS A 91 -0.98 -13.03 8.85
CA LYS A 91 0.49 -13.03 8.99
C LYS A 91 1.21 -12.53 7.76
N GLU A 92 0.50 -11.88 6.85
CA GLU A 92 1.07 -11.38 5.62
C GLU A 92 0.43 -10.07 5.20
N ILE A 93 1.21 -9.24 4.53
CA ILE A 93 0.72 -8.08 3.80
C ILE A 93 1.12 -8.26 2.34
N SER A 94 0.16 -8.18 1.43
CA SER A 94 0.36 -8.21 -0.01
C SER A 94 0.13 -6.82 -0.57
N LEU A 95 1.06 -6.38 -1.41
CA LEU A 95 1.00 -5.13 -2.15
C LEU A 95 1.23 -5.43 -3.62
N ALA A 96 0.35 -4.98 -4.50
CA ALA A 96 0.59 -5.04 -5.94
C ALA A 96 0.30 -3.70 -6.62
N GLY A 97 1.00 -3.44 -7.72
CA GLY A 97 0.90 -2.17 -8.41
C GLY A 97 1.69 -2.12 -9.70
N PHE A 98 1.72 -0.95 -10.34
CA PHE A 98 2.43 -0.72 -11.60
C PHE A 98 3.76 0.00 -11.39
N LEU A 99 4.69 -0.17 -12.33
CA LEU A 99 5.98 0.51 -12.32
C LEU A 99 5.92 1.78 -13.18
N ARG A 100 6.49 2.89 -12.68
CA ARG A 100 6.39 4.22 -13.33
C ARG A 100 7.09 4.34 -14.68
N GLU A 101 8.12 3.53 -14.92
CA GLU A 101 9.01 3.67 -16.09
C GLU A 101 9.14 2.38 -16.91
N ALA A 102 8.52 1.28 -16.49
CA ALA A 102 8.61 -0.03 -17.15
C ALA A 102 7.21 -0.57 -17.45
N GLN A 103 7.01 -1.24 -18.59
CA GLN A 103 5.74 -1.90 -18.91
C GLN A 103 5.57 -3.16 -18.05
N GLY A 104 5.04 -3.01 -16.85
CA GLY A 104 4.90 -4.15 -15.95
C GLY A 104 4.20 -3.82 -14.65
N TRP A 105 3.87 -4.88 -13.93
CA TRP A 105 3.34 -4.79 -12.57
C TRP A 105 4.23 -5.59 -11.62
N TYR A 106 4.17 -5.23 -10.35
CA TYR A 106 4.93 -5.89 -9.29
C TYR A 106 3.98 -6.42 -8.22
N ARG A 107 4.45 -7.43 -7.50
CA ARG A 107 3.83 -7.92 -6.28
C ARG A 107 4.89 -8.07 -5.19
N LEU A 108 4.60 -7.48 -4.04
CA LEU A 108 5.35 -7.64 -2.80
C LEU A 108 4.51 -8.43 -1.82
N VAL A 109 5.11 -9.43 -1.18
CA VAL A 109 4.48 -10.18 -0.09
C VAL A 109 5.43 -10.15 1.11
N PHE A 110 5.00 -9.48 2.17
CA PHE A 110 5.73 -9.34 3.43
C PHE A 110 5.20 -10.38 4.43
N ARG A 111 6.10 -11.18 5.03
CA ARG A 111 5.75 -12.20 6.04
C ARG A 111 5.98 -11.68 7.46
N ASP A 112 5.04 -11.95 8.34
CA ASP A 112 4.98 -11.48 9.73
C ASP A 112 5.36 -9.99 9.91
N PRO A 113 4.84 -9.05 9.09
CA PRO A 113 5.23 -7.66 9.17
C PRO A 113 4.54 -6.92 10.32
N ASN A 114 5.15 -5.81 10.74
CA ASN A 114 4.46 -4.75 11.45
C ASN A 114 3.91 -3.73 10.45
N ILE A 115 2.69 -3.26 10.69
CA ILE A 115 2.07 -2.19 9.92
C ILE A 115 1.69 -1.01 10.81
N SER A 116 1.95 0.20 10.30
CA SER A 116 1.45 1.45 10.88
C SER A 116 0.88 2.33 9.78
N VAL A 117 -0.25 2.98 10.08
CA VAL A 117 -0.90 3.90 9.16
C VAL A 117 -1.11 5.24 9.82
N GLU A 118 -0.64 6.28 9.14
CA GLU A 118 -0.69 7.67 9.56
C GLU A 118 -1.46 8.48 8.51
N TYR A 119 -2.23 9.48 8.93
CA TYR A 119 -3.01 10.33 8.04
C TYR A 119 -3.04 11.78 8.54
N LEU A 120 -3.44 12.72 7.69
CA LEU A 120 -3.51 14.14 8.03
C LEU A 120 -4.87 14.54 8.58
N SER A 121 -5.94 14.14 7.90
CA SER A 121 -7.33 14.41 8.28
C SER A 121 -8.24 13.27 7.85
N GLU A 122 -9.41 13.17 8.46
CA GLU A 122 -10.47 12.24 8.08
C GLU A 122 -11.72 13.02 7.68
N GLU A 123 -12.42 12.52 6.67
CA GLU A 123 -13.70 13.02 6.21
C GLU A 123 -14.72 11.87 6.22
N LYS A 124 -15.91 12.14 6.76
CA LYS A 124 -17.00 11.18 6.69
C LYS A 124 -17.68 11.30 5.34
N CYS A 125 -17.77 10.20 4.61
CA CYS A 125 -18.66 10.11 3.45
C CYS A 125 -20.10 10.21 3.95
N ILE A 126 -20.69 11.40 3.83
CA ILE A 126 -22.11 11.59 4.02
C ILE A 126 -22.76 11.09 2.71
N PRO A 127 -23.57 10.01 2.73
CA PRO A 127 -24.27 9.60 1.53
C PRO A 127 -25.11 10.78 1.06
N GLN A 128 -24.86 11.25 -0.16
CA GLN A 128 -25.74 12.21 -0.79
C GLN A 128 -27.09 11.51 -0.94
N THR A 129 -28.06 11.88 -0.10
CA THR A 129 -29.46 11.63 -0.41
C THR A 129 -29.75 12.38 -1.70
N LEU A 130 -29.83 11.65 -2.81
CA LEU A 130 -30.38 12.17 -4.05
C LEU A 130 -31.80 12.72 -3.74
N PRO A 131 -32.13 13.93 -4.20
CA PRO A 131 -33.45 14.53 -3.99
C PRO A 131 -34.57 13.72 -4.66
#